data_AF-A0A0F9H3B6-F1
#
_entry.id   AF-A0A0F9H3B6-F1
#
_cell.length_a   1.000
_cell.length_b   1.000
_cell.length_c   1.000
_cell.angle_alpha   90.00
_cell.angle_beta   90.00
_cell.angle_gamma   90.00
#
_symmetry.space_group_name_H-M   'P 1'
#
loop_
_entity.id
_entity.type
_entity.pdbx_description
1 polymer ?
#
loop_
_entity_poly.entity_id
_entity_poly.type
_entity_poly.pdbx_seq_one_letter_code
_entity_poly.pdbx_strand_id
1 'polypeptide(L)'
;QLFWAPPAALRELAKVYGYGAEKYAPNNFRKGYNWSLSYNSLLRHVLAAEEGEDIDPESGLMHLAQAAWHCLTLIQFYFDKESGAHPPELDDRWKGQTRLRGPSEMLGD
;
A
#
# COMPACT_ATOMS: atom_id res chain seq x y z
N GLN A 1 0.13 -0.01 22.31
CA GLN A 1 0.31 1.44 22.55
C GLN A 1 -0.51 2.32 21.58
N LEU A 2 -1.66 1.85 21.05
CA LEU A 2 -2.52 2.63 20.13
C LEU A 2 -3.08 3.93 20.74
N PHE A 3 -3.21 3.96 22.07
CA PHE A 3 -3.67 5.11 22.83
C PHE A 3 -2.91 6.43 22.55
N TRP A 4 -1.63 6.34 22.17
CA TRP A 4 -0.80 7.53 21.91
C TRP A 4 -0.93 8.09 20.48
N ALA A 5 -1.65 7.41 19.59
CA ALA A 5 -1.86 7.91 18.24
C ALA A 5 -2.83 9.11 18.26
N PRO A 6 -2.50 10.26 17.61
CA PRO A 6 -3.35 11.44 17.63
C PRO A 6 -4.76 11.17 17.07
N PRO A 7 -5.84 11.32 17.86
CA PRO A 7 -7.18 10.94 17.42
C PRO A 7 -7.68 11.72 16.20
N ALA A 8 -7.25 12.97 16.02
CA ALA A 8 -7.61 13.77 14.84
C ALA A 8 -7.06 13.15 13.55
N ALA A 9 -5.77 12.79 13.52
CA ALA A 9 -5.16 12.15 12.35
C ALA A 9 -5.79 10.77 12.06
N LEU A 10 -6.09 9.99 13.10
CA LEU A 10 -6.79 8.71 12.93
C LEU A 10 -8.19 8.87 12.33
N ARG A 11 -8.91 9.95 12.66
CA ARG A 11 -10.22 10.23 12.05
C ARG A 11 -10.11 10.57 10.57
N GLU A 12 -9.10 11.34 10.16
CA GLU A 12 -8.86 11.63 8.74
C GLU A 12 -8.54 10.36 7.95
N LEU A 13 -7.69 9.49 8.51
CA LEU A 13 -7.45 8.17 7.93
C LEU A 13 -8.73 7.32 7.85
N ALA A 14 -9.58 7.35 8.89
CA ALA A 14 -10.84 6.61 8.90
C ALA A 14 -11.81 7.09 7.80
N LYS A 15 -11.84 8.40 7.48
CA LYS A 15 -12.63 8.91 6.35
C LYS A 15 -12.19 8.30 5.03
N VAL A 16 -10.88 8.14 4.80
CA VAL A 16 -10.35 7.49 3.58
C VAL A 16 -10.83 6.04 3.47
N TYR A 17 -10.76 5.28 4.57
CA TYR A 17 -11.35 3.93 4.60
C TYR A 17 -12.85 3.94 4.30
N GLY A 18 -13.60 4.92 4.83
CA GLY A 18 -15.02 5.11 4.56
C GLY A 18 -15.30 5.39 3.07
N TYR A 19 -14.59 6.36 2.48
CA TYR A 19 -14.71 6.69 1.06
C TYR A 19 -14.42 5.49 0.15
N GLY A 20 -13.36 4.72 0.43
CA GLY A 20 -13.06 3.49 -0.32
C GLY A 20 -14.13 2.41 -0.15
N ALA A 21 -14.71 2.29 1.05
CA ALA A 21 -15.78 1.34 1.33
C ALA A 21 -17.09 1.70 0.60
N GLU A 22 -17.42 2.98 0.50
CA GLU A 22 -18.58 3.48 -0.25
C GLU A 22 -18.38 3.31 -1.76
N LYS A 23 -17.20 3.67 -2.27
CA LYS A 23 -16.88 3.64 -3.71
C LYS A 23 -16.78 2.21 -4.28
N TYR A 24 -16.26 1.26 -3.52
CA TYR A 24 -15.96 -0.09 -4.04
C TYR A 24 -16.61 -1.24 -3.28
N ALA A 25 -16.58 -1.19 -1.94
CA ALA A 25 -17.17 -2.09 -0.95
C ALA A 25 -16.27 -2.11 0.30
N PRO A 26 -16.81 -2.37 1.50
CA PRO A 26 -15.99 -2.60 2.70
C PRO A 26 -14.91 -3.66 2.45
N ASN A 27 -13.68 -3.37 2.87
CA ASN A 27 -12.51 -4.24 2.70
C ASN A 27 -12.15 -4.60 1.25
N ASN A 28 -12.62 -3.88 0.22
CA ASN A 28 -12.32 -4.22 -1.18
C ASN A 28 -10.80 -4.31 -1.47
N PHE A 29 -9.98 -3.48 -0.83
CA PHE A 29 -8.52 -3.51 -0.96
C PHE A 29 -7.90 -4.87 -0.56
N ARG A 30 -8.55 -5.64 0.31
CA ARG A 30 -8.10 -6.98 0.72
C ARG A 30 -8.21 -8.02 -0.39
N LYS A 31 -8.88 -7.74 -1.51
CA LYS A 31 -8.80 -8.61 -2.70
C LYS A 31 -7.42 -8.57 -3.35
N GLY A 32 -6.58 -7.60 -2.98
CA GLY A 32 -5.26 -7.41 -3.54
C GLY A 32 -5.32 -6.78 -4.93
N TYR A 33 -4.21 -6.17 -5.31
CA TYR A 33 -3.90 -5.68 -6.64
C TYR A 33 -2.39 -5.43 -6.71
N ASN A 34 -1.86 -5.15 -7.91
CA ASN A 34 -0.43 -4.92 -8.10
C ASN A 34 0.14 -3.88 -7.11
N TRP A 35 1.21 -4.25 -6.41
CA TRP A 35 1.89 -3.41 -5.41
C TRP A 35 2.20 -2.01 -5.95
N SER A 36 2.68 -1.94 -7.18
CA SER A 36 3.02 -0.69 -7.88
C SER A 36 1.86 0.31 -7.95
N LEU A 37 0.61 -0.14 -8.03
CA LEU A 37 -0.56 0.77 -8.09
C LEU A 37 -0.73 1.56 -6.80
N SER A 38 -0.59 0.90 -5.64
CA SER A 38 -0.68 1.58 -4.34
C SER A 38 0.51 2.51 -4.15
N TYR A 39 1.70 2.05 -4.55
CA TYR A 39 2.94 2.82 -4.43
C TYR A 39 2.92 4.09 -5.29
N ASN A 40 2.44 4.00 -6.53
CA ASN A 40 2.31 5.15 -7.42
C ASN A 40 1.29 6.17 -6.88
N SER A 41 0.15 5.70 -6.37
CA SER A 41 -0.86 6.59 -5.80
C SER A 41 -0.37 7.26 -4.51
N LEU A 42 0.32 6.52 -3.64
CA LEU A 42 1.03 7.06 -2.48
C LEU A 42 1.93 8.24 -2.87
N LEU A 43 2.80 8.05 -3.86
CA LEU A 43 3.73 9.11 -4.28
C LEU A 43 3.00 10.33 -4.84
N ARG A 44 1.93 10.15 -5.64
CA ARG A 44 1.13 11.28 -6.13
C ARG A 44 0.50 12.08 -4.99
N HIS A 45 -0.03 11.42 -3.96
CA HIS A 45 -0.60 12.13 -2.82
C HIS A 45 0.46 12.86 -2.00
N VAL A 46 1.64 12.27 -1.80
CA VAL A 46 2.75 12.95 -1.11
C VAL A 46 3.20 14.17 -1.90
N LEU A 47 3.42 14.04 -3.21
CA LEU A 47 3.88 15.16 -4.04
C LEU A 47 2.88 16.33 -4.06
N ALA A 48 1.59 16.05 -4.20
CA ALA A 48 0.55 17.09 -4.14
C ALA A 48 0.53 17.81 -2.78
N ALA A 49 0.66 17.08 -1.67
CA ALA A 49 0.76 17.68 -0.33
C ALA A 49 2.01 18.56 -0.19
N GLU A 50 3.15 18.12 -0.69
CA GLU A 50 4.40 18.91 -0.68
C GLU A 50 4.30 20.17 -1.56
N GLU A 51 3.48 20.13 -2.62
CA GLU A 51 3.17 21.29 -3.47
C GLU A 51 2.14 22.26 -2.84
N GLY A 52 1.61 21.93 -1.65
CA GLY A 52 0.65 22.76 -0.91
C GLY A 52 -0.82 22.45 -1.20
N GLU A 53 -1.13 21.38 -1.93
CA GLU A 53 -2.49 20.87 -2.11
C GLU A 53 -2.82 19.92 -0.95
N ASP A 54 -3.46 20.44 0.09
CA ASP A 54 -3.80 19.63 1.28
C ASP A 54 -4.96 18.66 1.03
N ILE A 55 -5.88 19.00 0.13
CA ILE A 55 -7.14 18.29 -0.12
C ILE A 55 -7.18 17.75 -1.54
N ASP A 56 -7.38 16.43 -1.67
CA ASP A 56 -7.52 15.73 -2.94
C ASP A 56 -8.84 16.14 -3.62
N PRO A 57 -8.80 16.72 -4.83
CA PRO A 57 -10.00 17.20 -5.52
C PRO A 57 -10.94 16.07 -5.96
N GLU A 58 -10.45 14.82 -6.07
CA GLU A 58 -11.29 13.67 -6.41
C GLU A 58 -12.17 13.23 -5.23
N SER A 59 -11.55 13.07 -4.06
CA SER A 59 -12.22 12.53 -2.86
C SER A 59 -12.75 13.59 -1.90
N GLY A 60 -12.23 14.81 -1.97
CA GLY A 60 -12.46 15.86 -0.96
C GLY A 60 -11.79 15.57 0.39
N LEU A 61 -10.80 14.65 0.43
CA LEU A 61 -10.10 14.22 1.66
C LEU A 61 -8.63 14.64 1.65
N MET A 62 -7.98 14.61 2.81
CA MET A 62 -6.59 15.03 2.94
C MET A 62 -5.62 14.13 2.14
N HIS A 63 -4.72 14.72 1.37
CA HIS A 63 -3.67 14.00 0.64
C HIS A 63 -2.81 13.14 1.57
N LEU A 64 -2.38 13.67 2.72
CA LEU A 64 -1.58 12.90 3.68
C LEU A 64 -2.35 11.75 4.32
N ALA A 65 -3.67 11.84 4.44
CA ALA A 65 -4.50 10.72 4.90
C ALA A 65 -4.60 9.62 3.83
N GLN A 66 -4.76 10.00 2.56
CA GLN A 66 -4.73 9.07 1.41
C GLN A 66 -3.36 8.37 1.32
N ALA A 67 -2.27 9.11 1.48
CA ALA A 67 -0.91 8.57 1.54
C ALA A 67 -0.75 7.58 2.70
N ALA A 68 -1.18 7.93 3.92
CA ALA A 68 -1.15 7.04 5.07
C ALA A 68 -1.95 5.74 4.82
N TRP A 69 -3.12 5.83 4.17
CA TRP A 69 -3.91 4.67 3.77
C TRP A 69 -3.15 3.75 2.80
N HIS A 70 -2.46 4.31 1.80
CA HIS A 70 -1.64 3.51 0.89
C HIS A 70 -0.47 2.81 1.61
N CYS A 71 0.20 3.48 2.54
CA CYS A 71 1.23 2.86 3.38
C CYS A 71 0.68 1.67 4.19
N LEU A 72 -0.46 1.85 4.87
CA LEU A 72 -1.09 0.76 5.63
C LEU A 72 -1.56 -0.39 4.73
N THR A 73 -2.05 -0.07 3.53
CA THR A 73 -2.44 -1.08 2.53
C THR A 73 -1.24 -1.90 2.07
N LEU A 74 -0.10 -1.26 1.80
CA LEU A 74 1.14 -1.95 1.43
C LEU A 74 1.70 -2.81 2.57
N ILE A 75 1.61 -2.35 3.83
CA ILE A 75 1.95 -3.15 5.00
C ILE A 75 1.02 -4.37 5.11
N GLN A 76 -0.29 -4.18 4.89
CA GLN A 76 -1.23 -5.30 4.89
C GLN A 76 -0.93 -6.30 3.76
N PHE A 77 -0.61 -5.84 2.55
CA PHE A 77 -0.21 -6.71 1.44
C PHE A 77 1.04 -7.54 1.78
N TYR A 78 2.00 -6.95 2.49
CA TYR A 78 3.15 -7.70 2.99
C TYR A 78 2.70 -8.85 3.91
N PHE A 79 1.87 -8.59 4.91
CA PHE A 79 1.38 -9.64 5.82
C PHE A 79 0.48 -10.68 5.13
N ASP A 80 -0.38 -10.25 4.21
CA ASP A 80 -1.26 -11.14 3.46
C ASP A 80 -0.43 -12.06 2.54
N LYS A 81 0.67 -11.56 1.96
CA LYS A 81 1.63 -12.39 1.22
C LYS A 81 2.33 -13.40 2.13
N GLU A 82 2.88 -12.96 3.27
CA GLU A 82 3.61 -13.85 4.19
C GLU A 82 2.71 -14.96 4.78
N SER A 83 1.41 -14.69 4.94
CA SER A 83 0.43 -15.66 5.40
C SER A 83 -0.19 -16.53 4.30
N GLY A 84 0.11 -16.26 3.02
CA GLY A 84 -0.50 -16.94 1.87
C GLY A 84 -1.94 -16.54 1.57
N ALA A 85 -2.45 -15.48 2.20
CA ALA A 85 -3.78 -14.92 1.95
C ALA A 85 -3.84 -14.13 0.63
N HIS A 86 -2.71 -13.61 0.14
CA HIS A 86 -2.60 -12.92 -1.14
C HIS A 86 -1.75 -13.68 -2.16
N PRO A 87 -2.17 -13.71 -3.44
CA PRO A 87 -1.37 -14.30 -4.50
C PRO A 87 0.01 -13.60 -4.64
N PRO A 88 1.13 -14.35 -4.66
CA PRO A 88 2.48 -13.77 -4.76
C PRO A 88 2.72 -12.91 -6.00
N GLU A 89 1.96 -13.15 -7.08
CA GLU A 89 2.03 -12.42 -8.35
C GLU A 89 1.57 -10.96 -8.25
N LEU A 90 0.82 -10.60 -7.21
CA LEU A 90 0.41 -9.21 -6.97
C LEU A 90 1.56 -8.35 -6.43
N ASP A 91 2.64 -8.96 -5.95
CA ASP A 91 3.87 -8.28 -5.57
C ASP A 91 4.79 -8.12 -6.79
N ASP A 92 4.47 -7.13 -7.63
CA ASP A 92 5.12 -6.80 -8.90
C ASP A 92 6.39 -5.93 -8.75
N ARG A 93 6.94 -5.83 -7.53
CA ARG A 93 8.22 -5.15 -7.31
C ARG A 93 9.35 -5.87 -8.05
N TRP A 94 10.26 -5.09 -8.62
CA TRP A 94 11.51 -5.63 -9.16
C TRP A 94 12.34 -6.26 -8.04
N LYS A 95 12.57 -7.58 -8.13
CA LYS A 95 13.33 -8.37 -7.13
C LYS A 95 14.76 -8.69 -7.60
N GLY A 96 15.21 -8.08 -8.69
CA GLY A 96 16.49 -8.42 -9.34
C GLY A 96 16.43 -9.78 -10.06
N GLN A 97 17.49 -10.11 -10.78
CA GLN A 97 17.68 -11.50 -11.21
C GLN A 97 17.92 -12.33 -9.94
N THR A 98 16.98 -13.22 -9.62
CA THR A 98 17.28 -14.40 -8.83
C THR A 98 18.56 -14.97 -9.44
N ARG A 99 19.66 -15.09 -8.67
CA ARG A 99 20.84 -15.79 -9.19
C ARG A 99 20.36 -17.15 -9.67
N LEU A 100 20.29 -17.34 -10.98
CA LEU A 100 20.32 -18.67 -11.55
C LEU A 100 21.66 -19.22 -11.05
N ARG A 101 21.64 -20.12 -10.07
CA ARG A 101 22.84 -20.90 -9.77
C ARG A 101 23.21 -21.57 -11.08
N GLY A 102 24.33 -21.17 -11.66
CA GLY A 102 24.84 -21.81 -12.86
C GLY A 102 25.15 -23.28 -12.57
N PRO A 103 25.23 -24.13 -13.60
CA PRO A 103 25.47 -25.57 -13.43
C PRO A 103 26.75 -25.93 -12.63
N SER A 104 27.69 -24.99 -12.43
CA SER A 104 28.96 -25.24 -11.74
C SER A 104 28.87 -25.30 -10.21
N GLU A 105 27.71 -25.09 -9.60
CA GLU A 105 27.52 -25.27 -8.14
C GLU A 105 26.80 -26.57 -7.76
N MET A 106 26.59 -27.48 -8.73
CA MET A 106 25.93 -28.80 -8.54
C MET A 106 26.92 -29.98 -8.59
N LEU A 107 28.20 -29.73 -8.79
CA LEU A 107 29.26 -30.73 -8.67
C LEU A 107 30.24 -30.23 -7.60
N GLY A 108 29.90 -30.53 -6.35
CA GLY A 108 30.89 -30.56 -5.29
C GLY A 108 31.74 -31.81 -5.48
N ASP A 109 32.96 -31.62 -5.99
CA ASP A 109 34.13 -32.40 -5.62
C ASP A 109 34.97 -31.57 -4.63
#